data_AF-A0A327YTY5-F1
#
_entry.id   AF-A0A327YTY5-F1
#
_cell.length_a   1.000
_cell.length_b   1.000
_cell.length_c   1.000
_cell.angle_alpha   90.00
_cell.angle_beta   90.00
_cell.angle_gamma   90.00
#
_symmetry.space_group_name_H-M   'P 1'
#
loop_
_entity.id
_entity.type
_entity.pdbx_description
1 polymer ?
#
loop_
_entity_poly.entity_id
_entity_poly.type
_entity_poly.pdbx_seq_one_letter_code
_entity_poly.pdbx_strand_id
1 'polypeptide(L)'
;MNKNKLYLFLLFACFVGYSWLLFSLQHEHEIQSQEFTVCLFKKVTTVPCPSCGTTRSVMQLSHGNFLSAILINPFGIIVGLIMIVAPLWISYDFIQKKETFYTAYLKIETIIRKRKVAIVLIILVIANWIWNIKKNL
;
A
#
# COMPACT_ATOMS: atom_id res chain seq x y z
N MET A 1 -17.79 -9.66 0.78
CA MET A 1 -17.14 -10.46 -0.28
C MET A 1 -16.90 -11.86 0.26
N ASN A 2 -17.06 -12.94 -0.53
CA ASN A 2 -16.77 -14.29 -0.03
C ASN A 2 -15.25 -14.56 0.03
N LYS A 3 -14.83 -15.58 0.79
CA LYS A 3 -13.42 -15.93 1.01
C LYS A 3 -12.63 -16.09 -0.30
N ASN A 4 -13.12 -16.90 -1.23
CA ASN A 4 -12.37 -17.23 -2.44
C ASN A 4 -12.17 -16.01 -3.34
N LYS A 5 -13.18 -15.13 -3.47
CA LYS A 5 -13.03 -13.87 -4.23
C LYS A 5 -12.03 -12.93 -3.56
N LEU A 6 -12.05 -12.84 -2.22
CA LEU A 6 -11.05 -12.04 -1.48
C LEU A 6 -9.64 -12.55 -1.74
N TYR A 7 -9.42 -13.87 -1.62
CA TYR A 7 -8.09 -14.47 -1.75
C TYR A 7 -7.56 -14.30 -3.17
N LEU A 8 -8.39 -14.58 -4.17
CA LEU A 8 -8.04 -14.38 -5.58
C LEU A 8 -7.68 -12.92 -5.87
N PHE A 9 -8.51 -11.98 -5.40
CA PHE A 9 -8.27 -10.56 -5.58
C PHE A 9 -6.94 -10.12 -4.94
N LEU A 10 -6.68 -10.51 -3.69
CA LEU A 10 -5.47 -10.12 -2.98
C LEU A 10 -4.22 -10.74 -3.60
N LEU A 11 -4.25 -12.02 -3.99
CA LEU A 11 -3.13 -12.67 -4.65
C LEU A 11 -2.84 -12.03 -6.01
N PHE A 12 -3.88 -11.72 -6.79
CA PHE A 12 -3.72 -11.02 -8.06
C PHE A 12 -3.15 -9.61 -7.86
N ALA A 13 -3.68 -8.85 -6.89
CA ALA A 13 -3.17 -7.52 -6.56
C ALA A 13 -1.71 -7.56 -6.08
N CYS A 14 -1.33 -8.57 -5.28
CA CYS A 14 0.06 -8.77 -4.86
C CYS A 14 0.95 -9.13 -6.05
N PHE A 15 0.50 -10.01 -6.94
CA PHE A 15 1.24 -10.37 -8.16
C PHE A 15 1.53 -9.13 -9.02
N VAL A 16 0.49 -8.34 -9.34
CA VAL A 16 0.65 -7.08 -10.09
C VAL A 16 1.56 -6.10 -9.34
N GLY A 17 1.40 -5.97 -8.02
CA GLY A 17 2.22 -5.11 -7.18
C GLY A 17 3.70 -5.51 -7.18
N TYR A 18 4.01 -6.81 -7.09
CA TYR A 18 5.38 -7.32 -7.17
C TYR A 18 5.98 -7.14 -8.56
N SER A 19 5.23 -7.43 -9.62
CA SER A 19 5.67 -7.16 -11.00
C SER A 19 6.01 -5.68 -11.19
N TRP A 20 5.16 -4.77 -10.71
CA TRP A 20 5.39 -3.34 -10.77
C TRP A 20 6.61 -2.90 -9.94
N LEU A 21 6.78 -3.46 -8.74
CA LEU A 21 7.92 -3.16 -7.88
C LEU A 21 9.24 -3.60 -8.54
N LEU A 22 9.29 -4.81 -9.10
CA LEU A 22 10.47 -5.31 -9.82
C LEU A 22 10.80 -4.44 -11.03
N PHE A 23 9.79 -4.10 -11.84
CA PHE A 23 9.96 -3.15 -12.94
C PHE A 23 10.51 -1.81 -12.46
N SER A 24 9.99 -1.31 -11.33
CA SER A 24 10.40 -0.02 -10.77
C SER A 24 11.83 -0.02 -10.24
N LEU A 25 12.28 -1.13 -9.64
CA LEU A 25 13.65 -1.31 -9.18
C LEU A 25 14.64 -1.40 -10.36
N GLN A 26 14.24 -1.99 -11.49
CA GLN A 26 15.06 -2.04 -12.70
C GLN A 26 15.22 -0.66 -13.37
N HIS A 27 14.23 0.22 -13.22
CA HIS A 27 14.20 1.57 -13.80
C HIS A 27 14.32 2.65 -12.72
N GLU A 28 15.04 2.37 -11.63
CA GLU A 28 15.13 3.26 -10.47
C GLU A 28 15.64 4.66 -10.84
N HIS A 29 16.66 4.74 -11.72
CA HIS A 29 17.22 6.00 -12.19
C HIS A 29 16.20 6.91 -12.90
N GLU A 30 15.23 6.32 -13.62
CA GLU A 30 14.19 7.07 -14.32
C GLU A 30 13.07 7.48 -13.35
N ILE A 31 12.67 6.58 -12.44
CA ILE A 31 11.55 6.76 -11.51
C ILE A 31 11.89 7.67 -10.33
N GLN A 32 13.17 7.76 -9.95
CA GLN A 32 13.62 8.63 -8.87
C GLN A 32 13.62 10.11 -9.27
N SER A 33 13.62 10.42 -10.57
CA SER A 33 13.44 11.79 -11.05
C SER A 33 12.06 12.33 -10.64
N GLN A 34 12.02 13.57 -10.13
CA GLN A 34 10.78 14.24 -9.72
C GLN A 34 9.76 14.37 -10.87
N GLU A 35 10.23 14.32 -12.11
CA GLU A 35 9.43 14.47 -13.33
C GLU A 35 8.68 13.19 -13.70
N PHE A 36 9.22 12.01 -13.37
CA PHE A 36 8.57 10.73 -13.67
C PHE A 36 7.56 10.32 -12.60
N THR A 37 6.48 11.09 -12.48
CA THR A 37 5.31 10.66 -11.70
C THR A 37 4.28 10.00 -12.61
N VAL A 38 4.13 8.67 -12.52
CA VAL A 38 3.10 7.88 -13.24
C VAL A 38 1.67 8.13 -12.66
N CYS A 39 1.52 9.10 -11.75
CA CYS A 39 0.24 9.41 -11.13
C CYS A 39 -0.62 10.28 -12.05
N LEU A 40 -1.58 9.67 -12.75
CA LEU A 40 -2.56 10.37 -13.60
C LEU A 40 -3.33 11.44 -12.82
N PHE A 41 -3.64 11.20 -11.54
CA PHE A 41 -4.34 12.17 -10.70
C PHE A 41 -3.53 13.46 -10.57
N LYS A 42 -2.25 13.39 -10.19
CA LYS A 42 -1.36 14.55 -10.09
C LYS A 42 -1.17 15.24 -11.45
N LYS A 43 -1.11 14.48 -12.56
CA LYS A 43 -0.99 15.06 -13.91
C LYS A 43 -2.21 15.91 -14.29
N VAL A 44 -3.41 15.52 -13.86
CA VAL A 44 -4.65 16.23 -14.20
C VAL A 44 -4.94 17.35 -13.20
N THR A 45 -4.80 17.10 -11.90
CA THR A 45 -5.21 18.05 -10.85
C THR A 45 -4.10 18.94 -10.34
N THR A 46 -2.85 18.66 -10.74
CA THR A 46 -1.60 19.25 -10.20
C THR A 46 -1.38 19.06 -8.70
N VAL A 47 -2.29 18.36 -8.00
CA VAL A 47 -2.25 18.12 -6.56
C VAL A 47 -1.95 16.64 -6.29
N PRO A 48 -0.96 16.30 -5.44
CA PRO A 48 -0.74 14.90 -5.05
C PRO A 48 -1.92 14.36 -4.26
N CYS A 49 -2.29 13.09 -4.49
CA CYS A 49 -3.25 12.38 -3.66
C CYS A 49 -2.58 11.80 -2.38
N PRO A 50 -3.34 11.29 -1.40
CA PRO A 50 -2.77 10.73 -0.17
C PRO A 50 -1.80 9.54 -0.41
N SER A 51 -1.92 8.83 -1.53
CA SER A 51 -1.04 7.72 -1.91
C SER A 51 0.11 8.11 -2.86
N CYS A 52 0.26 9.39 -3.21
CA CYS A 52 1.41 9.83 -4.01
C CYS A 52 2.73 9.49 -3.30
N GLY A 53 3.64 8.84 -4.02
CA GLY A 53 4.93 8.39 -3.48
C GLY A 53 4.94 7.01 -2.80
N THR A 54 3.80 6.29 -2.72
CA THR A 54 3.77 4.94 -2.14
C THR A 54 4.74 3.98 -2.83
N THR A 55 4.83 3.96 -4.17
CA THR A 55 5.80 3.11 -4.88
C THR A 55 7.25 3.43 -4.48
N ARG A 56 7.63 4.72 -4.49
CA ARG A 56 8.97 5.16 -4.06
C ARG A 56 9.27 4.78 -2.61
N SER A 57 8.26 4.86 -1.74
CA SER A 57 8.38 4.42 -0.34
C SER A 57 8.62 2.91 -0.26
N VAL A 58 7.88 2.07 -1.00
CA VAL A 58 8.09 0.62 -1.04
C VAL A 58 9.47 0.28 -1.63
N MET A 59 9.94 0.98 -2.66
CA MET A 59 11.30 0.81 -3.19
C MET A 59 12.34 1.09 -2.09
N GLN A 60 12.22 2.19 -1.34
CA GLN A 60 13.13 2.47 -0.23
C GLN A 60 13.09 1.39 0.85
N LEU A 61 11.93 0.78 1.12
CA LEU A 61 11.86 -0.41 1.99
C LEU A 61 12.62 -1.59 1.42
N SER A 62 12.55 -1.83 0.11
CA SER A 62 13.32 -2.89 -0.55
C SER A 62 14.83 -2.68 -0.45
N HIS A 63 15.30 -1.43 -0.36
CA HIS A 63 16.71 -1.09 -0.09
C HIS A 63 17.07 -1.09 1.41
N GLY A 64 16.13 -1.36 2.32
CA GLY A 64 16.35 -1.31 3.76
C GLY A 64 16.31 0.10 4.37
N ASN A 65 15.96 1.12 3.59
CA ASN A 65 15.90 2.52 4.02
C ASN A 65 14.54 2.86 4.65
N PHE A 66 14.26 2.30 5.83
CA PHE A 66 12.98 2.48 6.53
C PHE A 66 12.63 3.95 6.81
N LEU A 67 13.60 4.74 7.25
CA LEU A 67 13.36 6.15 7.57
C LEU A 67 12.96 6.93 6.31
N SER A 68 13.69 6.73 5.20
CA SER A 68 13.37 7.32 3.91
C SER A 68 11.98 6.91 3.43
N ALA A 69 11.59 5.65 3.59
CA ALA A 69 10.27 5.16 3.22
C ALA A 69 9.13 5.89 3.98
N ILE A 70 9.28 6.09 5.29
CA ILE A 70 8.31 6.83 6.12
C ILE A 70 8.24 8.30 5.70
N LEU A 71 9.41 8.93 5.50
CA LEU A 71 9.50 10.33 5.10
C LEU A 71 8.87 10.59 3.72
N ILE A 72 9.00 9.64 2.79
CA ILE A 72 8.33 9.70 1.49
C ILE A 72 6.81 9.58 1.68
N ASN A 73 6.32 8.43 2.14
CA ASN A 73 4.89 8.24 2.41
C ASN A 73 4.69 7.02 3.33
N PRO A 74 4.10 7.19 4.53
CA PRO A 74 3.88 6.10 5.48
C PRO A 74 2.96 4.99 4.93
N PHE A 75 2.15 5.26 3.90
CA PHE A 75 1.36 4.22 3.25
C PHE A 75 2.23 3.16 2.54
N GLY A 76 3.46 3.49 2.15
CA GLY A 76 4.39 2.49 1.63
C GLY A 76 4.72 1.40 2.64
N ILE A 77 4.78 1.72 3.93
CA ILE A 77 4.96 0.72 5.00
C ILE A 77 3.79 -0.26 5.02
N ILE A 78 2.57 0.27 5.01
CA ILE A 78 1.34 -0.53 5.06
C ILE A 78 1.25 -1.42 3.82
N VAL A 79 1.48 -0.86 2.63
CA VAL A 79 1.44 -1.61 1.37
C VAL A 79 2.52 -2.67 1.32
N GLY A 80 3.76 -2.34 1.68
CA GLY A 80 4.87 -3.30 1.73
C GLY A 80 4.59 -4.45 2.69
N LEU A 81 4.04 -4.16 3.88
CA LEU A 81 3.62 -5.20 4.83
C LEU A 81 2.51 -6.08 4.28
N ILE A 82 1.49 -5.51 3.62
CA ILE A 82 0.40 -6.29 3.00
C ILE A 82 0.95 -7.19 1.90
N MET A 83 1.84 -6.68 1.04
CA MET A 83 2.46 -7.45 -0.04
C MET A 83 3.21 -8.67 0.48
N ILE A 84 3.84 -8.60 1.66
CA ILE A 84 4.53 -9.74 2.28
C ILE A 84 3.55 -10.65 3.03
N VAL A 85 2.75 -10.07 3.94
CA VAL A 85 1.93 -10.83 4.90
C VAL A 85 0.77 -11.53 4.21
N ALA A 86 0.07 -10.88 3.29
CA ALA A 86 -1.13 -11.44 2.65
C ALA A 86 -0.85 -12.73 1.88
N PRO A 87 0.12 -12.80 0.93
CA PRO A 87 0.37 -14.05 0.20
C PRO A 87 0.90 -15.16 1.10
N LEU A 88 1.75 -14.85 2.08
CA LEU A 88 2.28 -15.85 3.02
C LEU A 88 1.18 -16.44 3.90
N TRP A 89 0.32 -15.59 4.47
CA TRP A 89 -0.77 -16.02 5.33
C TRP A 89 -1.86 -16.77 4.54
N ILE A 90 -2.22 -16.28 3.35
CA ILE A 90 -3.16 -16.98 2.47
C ILE A 90 -2.61 -18.37 2.08
N SER A 91 -1.33 -18.47 1.76
CA SER A 91 -0.68 -19.75 1.44
C SER A 91 -0.69 -20.70 2.64
N TYR A 92 -0.43 -20.20 3.85
CA TYR A 92 -0.56 -20.97 5.08
C TYR A 92 -1.99 -21.50 5.28
N ASP A 93 -3.01 -20.66 5.08
CA ASP A 93 -4.42 -21.05 5.16
C ASP A 93 -4.77 -22.15 4.14
N PHE A 94 -4.25 -22.08 2.91
CA PHE A 94 -4.43 -23.12 1.90
C PHE A 94 -3.80 -24.45 2.30
N ILE A 95 -2.55 -24.43 2.78
CA ILE A 95 -1.82 -25.64 3.21
C ILE A 95 -2.51 -26.31 4.41
N GLN A 96 -2.91 -25.50 5.39
CA GLN A 96 -3.51 -25.98 6.64
C GLN A 96 -5.03 -26.18 6.53
N LYS A 97 -5.63 -25.86 5.37
CA LYS A 97 -7.09 -25.85 5.15
C LYS A 97 -7.84 -25.03 6.21
N LYS A 98 -7.25 -23.91 6.63
CA LYS A 98 -7.82 -22.97 7.61
C LYS A 98 -8.29 -21.70 6.91
N GLU A 99 -9.04 -20.87 7.65
CA GLU A 99 -9.56 -19.58 7.18
C GLU A 99 -9.16 -18.44 8.13
N THR A 100 -7.95 -18.50 8.68
CA THR A 100 -7.49 -17.56 9.71
C THR A 100 -7.34 -16.15 9.15
N PHE A 101 -6.84 -16.01 7.92
CA PHE A 101 -6.73 -14.70 7.25
C PHE A 101 -8.11 -14.11 6.97
N TYR A 102 -9.05 -14.91 6.43
CA TYR A 102 -10.41 -14.46 6.18
C TYR A 102 -11.14 -14.03 7.46
N THR A 103 -10.98 -14.79 8.55
CA THR A 103 -11.55 -14.43 9.85
C THR A 103 -10.94 -13.15 10.41
N ALA A 104 -9.62 -12.97 10.25
CA ALA A 104 -8.94 -11.73 10.63
C ALA A 104 -9.42 -10.53 9.81
N TYR A 105 -9.58 -10.69 8.49
CA TYR A 105 -10.14 -9.69 7.59
C TYR A 105 -11.53 -9.22 8.05
N LEU A 106 -12.44 -10.14 8.38
CA LEU A 106 -13.79 -9.79 8.86
C LEU A 106 -13.77 -9.05 10.21
N LYS A 107 -12.87 -9.45 11.13
CA LYS A 107 -12.69 -8.75 12.42
C LYS A 107 -12.17 -7.33 12.19
N ILE A 108 -11.16 -7.16 11.35
CA ILE A 108 -10.60 -5.85 11.00
C ILE A 108 -11.65 -4.98 10.33
N GLU A 109 -12.42 -5.50 9.37
CA GLU A 109 -13.51 -4.77 8.72
C GLU A 109 -14.54 -4.27 9.75
N THR A 110 -14.91 -5.12 10.70
CA THR A 110 -15.86 -4.75 11.77
C THR A 110 -15.29 -3.68 12.71
N ILE A 111 -13.99 -3.73 13.01
CA ILE A 111 -13.30 -2.72 13.83
C ILE A 111 -13.24 -1.38 13.09
N ILE A 112 -12.84 -1.38 11.81
CA ILE A 112 -12.75 -0.17 10.98
C ILE A 112 -14.11 0.51 10.81
N ARG A 113 -15.19 -0.29 10.68
CA ARG A 113 -16.57 0.22 10.61
C ARG A 113 -17.04 0.92 11.88
N LYS A 114 -16.36 0.77 13.03
CA LYS A 114 -16.70 1.51 14.24
C LYS A 114 -16.43 3.00 14.01
N ARG A 115 -17.44 3.85 14.22
CA ARG A 115 -17.38 5.31 13.96
C ARG A 115 -16.13 5.98 14.50
N LYS A 116 -15.73 5.67 15.75
CA LYS A 116 -14.52 6.25 16.37
C LYS A 116 -13.24 5.89 15.61
N VAL A 117 -13.10 4.62 15.20
CA VAL A 117 -11.93 4.14 14.45
C VAL A 117 -11.90 4.76 13.05
N ALA A 118 -13.04 4.76 12.35
CA ALA A 118 -13.15 5.39 11.04
C ALA A 118 -12.76 6.88 11.07
N ILE A 119 -13.23 7.64 12.07
CA ILE A 119 -12.85 9.06 12.24
C ILE A 119 -11.34 9.20 12.41
N VAL A 120 -10.71 8.41 13.29
CA VAL A 120 -9.26 8.45 13.49
C VAL A 120 -8.50 8.14 12.20
N LEU A 121 -8.90 7.09 11.47
CA LEU A 121 -8.28 6.73 10.20
C LEU A 121 -8.42 7.83 9.14
N ILE A 122 -9.60 8.47 9.05
CA ILE A 122 -9.84 9.59 8.13
C ILE A 122 -8.92 10.77 8.47
N ILE A 123 -8.80 11.12 9.76
CA ILE A 123 -7.89 12.18 10.20
C ILE A 123 -6.44 11.85 9.82
N LEU A 124 -6.00 10.61 10.01
CA LEU A 124 -4.65 10.18 9.61
C LEU A 124 -4.43 10.28 8.09
N VAL A 125 -5.42 9.90 7.28
CA VAL A 125 -5.35 10.04 5.82
C VAL A 125 -5.26 11.51 5.41
N ILE A 126 -6.06 12.39 6.03
CA ILE A 126 -6.02 13.84 5.76
C ILE A 126 -4.67 14.44 6.19
N ALA A 127 -4.15 14.06 7.36
CA ALA A 127 -2.84 14.51 7.83
C ALA A 127 -1.73 14.09 6.85
N ASN A 128 -1.75 12.84 6.38
CA ASN A 128 -0.81 12.36 5.36
C ASN A 128 -0.96 13.14 4.05
N TRP A 129 -2.18 13.46 3.65
CA TRP A 129 -2.43 14.22 2.43
C TRP A 129 -1.87 15.64 2.50
N ILE A 130 -2.13 16.36 3.60
CA ILE A 130 -1.55 17.69 3.85
C ILE A 130 -0.03 17.62 3.83
N TRP A 131 0.56 16.57 4.43
CA TRP A 131 2.01 16.38 4.41
C TRP A 131 2.55 16.16 3.00
N ASN A 132 1.85 15.40 2.17
CA ASN A 132 2.25 15.17 0.78
C ASN A 132 2.16 16.44 -0.07
N ILE A 133 1.12 17.27 0.14
CA ILE A 133 1.00 18.57 -0.53
C ILE A 133 2.16 19.48 -0.15
N LYS A 134 2.51 19.58 1.15
CA LYS A 134 3.65 20.40 1.60
C LYS A 134 4.99 19.97 1.01
N LYS A 135 5.16 18.67 0.74
CA LYS A 135 6.35 18.11 0.10
C LYS A 135 6.36 18.23 -1.43
N ASN A 136 5.28 18.72 -2.04
CA ASN A 136 5.06 18.76 -3.49
C ASN A 136 5.28 17.40 -4.20
N LEU A 137 4.94 16.30 -3.48
CA LEU A 137 5.23 14.92 -3.88
C LEU A 137 4.70 14.51 -5.24
#